data_AF-A0A9X9MLH2-F1
#
_entry.id   AF-A0A9X9MLH2-F1
#
_cell.length_a   1.000
_cell.length_b   1.000
_cell.length_c   1.000
_cell.angle_alpha   90.00
_cell.angle_beta   90.00
_cell.angle_gamma   90.00
#
_symmetry.space_group_name_H-M   'P 1'
#
loop_
_entity.id
_entity.type
_entity.pdbx_description
1 polymer ?
#
loop_
_entity_poly.entity_id
_entity_poly.type
_entity_poly.pdbx_seq_one_letter_code
_entity_poly.pdbx_strand_id
1 'polypeptide(L)'
;MLYALFFLILTCSSFARPASSSSIYDLNKRDCKPKHIGYQCLSSRVNIRDIKSTMKSACNKLKQRKNKKGFLLFLIKVFKATVTSKPFPETEKFGFPKDAQMDLVPESVPFIHSYNYVVFSPSKCEFLGMVREKTDSGKVSYTSCEKTTWPLDWLEV
;
A
#
# COMPACT_ATOMS: atom_id res chain seq x y z
N MET A 1 13.40 -29.46 -55.21
CA MET A 1 12.00 -29.02 -55.02
C MET A 1 11.76 -28.81 -53.54
N LEU A 2 11.21 -27.64 -53.20
CA LEU A 2 10.37 -27.35 -52.02
C LEU A 2 10.96 -27.74 -50.65
N TYR A 3 11.47 -26.79 -49.86
CA TYR A 3 10.64 -26.01 -48.94
C TYR A 3 9.42 -26.78 -48.43
N ALA A 4 9.46 -27.22 -47.19
CA ALA A 4 8.71 -26.55 -46.13
C ALA A 4 8.54 -27.47 -44.92
N LEU A 5 8.65 -26.85 -43.74
CA LEU A 5 7.81 -27.19 -42.59
C LEU A 5 7.88 -28.64 -42.10
N PHE A 6 8.79 -28.91 -41.17
CA PHE A 6 8.33 -29.46 -39.89
C PHE A 6 9.32 -29.15 -38.77
N PHE A 7 9.63 -27.86 -38.62
CA PHE A 7 9.79 -27.30 -37.28
C PHE A 7 8.44 -27.44 -36.59
N LEU A 8 8.20 -28.56 -35.90
CA LEU A 8 7.13 -28.73 -34.92
C LEU A 8 7.31 -30.11 -34.29
N ILE A 9 7.01 -30.18 -32.99
CA ILE A 9 6.95 -31.37 -32.14
C ILE A 9 8.32 -31.72 -31.52
N LEU A 10 8.75 -31.02 -30.47
CA LEU A 10 8.35 -31.29 -29.07
C LEU A 10 8.38 -32.79 -28.77
N THR A 11 9.29 -33.25 -27.91
CA THR A 11 8.93 -33.71 -26.56
C THR A 11 10.10 -34.41 -25.88
N CYS A 12 10.36 -33.92 -24.67
CA CYS A 12 11.07 -34.51 -23.56
C CYS A 12 11.20 -36.04 -23.61
N SER A 13 12.42 -36.54 -23.77
CA SER A 13 12.73 -37.93 -23.43
C SER A 13 14.21 -38.06 -23.10
N SER A 14 14.56 -37.76 -21.85
CA SER A 14 15.73 -38.38 -21.22
C SER A 14 15.45 -38.49 -19.73
N PHE A 15 14.98 -39.67 -19.37
CA PHE A 15 15.04 -40.24 -18.05
C PHE A 15 16.42 -40.04 -17.43
N ALA A 16 16.46 -39.58 -16.19
CA ALA A 16 17.48 -40.01 -15.25
C ALA A 16 16.77 -40.55 -14.00
N ARG A 17 17.01 -41.83 -13.74
CA ARG A 17 16.44 -42.66 -12.68
C ARG A 17 16.92 -42.23 -11.27
N PRO A 18 16.23 -42.69 -10.21
CA PRO A 18 16.40 -42.19 -8.84
C PRO A 18 17.61 -42.82 -8.14
N ALA A 19 18.24 -42.07 -7.24
CA ALA A 19 19.17 -42.62 -6.26
C ALA A 19 18.64 -42.29 -4.85
N SER A 20 18.27 -43.37 -4.17
CA SER A 20 17.81 -43.46 -2.80
C SER A 20 18.92 -43.10 -1.80
N SER A 21 18.65 -42.20 -0.86
CA SER A 21 18.93 -42.44 0.56
C SER A 21 18.39 -41.31 1.44
N SER A 22 17.64 -41.74 2.45
CA SER A 22 17.48 -41.16 3.78
C SER A 22 17.34 -39.64 3.98
N SER A 23 16.33 -39.37 4.81
CA SER A 23 16.26 -38.28 5.77
C SER A 23 15.62 -37.00 5.26
N ILE A 24 14.62 -36.59 6.05
CA ILE A 24 14.27 -35.20 6.29
C ILE A 24 13.88 -34.49 5.01
N TYR A 25 12.59 -34.42 4.75
CA TYR A 25 11.96 -33.11 4.62
C TYR A 25 10.48 -33.33 4.34
N ASP A 26 9.74 -33.38 5.44
CA ASP A 26 8.44 -32.75 5.55
C ASP A 26 8.60 -31.23 5.27
N LEU A 27 9.12 -30.89 4.09
CA LEU A 27 9.18 -29.52 3.59
C LEU A 27 7.73 -29.18 3.30
N ASN A 28 7.12 -28.58 4.32
CA ASN A 28 6.49 -27.29 4.19
C ASN A 28 5.94 -27.14 2.79
N LYS A 29 4.69 -27.54 2.63
CA LYS A 29 3.78 -27.04 1.60
C LYS A 29 3.81 -25.52 1.73
N ARG A 30 4.86 -24.90 1.19
CA ARG A 30 5.02 -23.47 1.03
C ARG A 30 3.87 -23.15 0.09
N ASP A 31 2.84 -22.52 0.61
CA ASP A 31 1.87 -21.82 -0.21
C ASP A 31 2.66 -20.80 -1.04
N CYS A 32 3.11 -21.23 -2.22
CA CYS A 32 3.87 -20.44 -3.20
C CYS A 32 2.98 -19.39 -3.90
N LYS A 33 1.89 -18.95 -3.26
CA LYS A 33 1.10 -17.83 -3.74
C LYS A 33 1.64 -16.56 -3.07
N PRO A 34 2.07 -15.55 -3.83
CA PRO A 34 2.41 -14.25 -3.27
C PRO A 34 1.30 -13.75 -2.34
N LYS A 35 1.61 -13.58 -1.06
CA LYS A 35 0.67 -13.03 -0.08
C LYS A 35 0.63 -11.53 -0.28
N HIS A 36 -0.55 -10.98 -0.58
CA HIS A 36 -0.74 -9.54 -0.51
C HIS A 36 -0.78 -9.15 0.97
N ILE A 37 0.04 -8.17 1.34
CA ILE A 37 0.09 -7.61 2.69
C ILE A 37 -0.54 -6.22 2.61
N GLY A 38 -1.35 -5.87 3.61
CA GLY A 38 -1.98 -4.57 3.67
C GLY A 38 -2.73 -4.33 4.97
N TYR A 39 -3.72 -3.46 4.92
CA TYR A 39 -4.55 -3.08 6.06
C TYR A 39 -6.03 -3.24 5.73
N GLN A 40 -6.79 -3.78 6.69
CA GLN A 40 -8.24 -3.89 6.65
C GLN A 40 -8.82 -2.75 7.49
N CYS A 41 -9.53 -1.84 6.84
CA CYS A 41 -10.25 -0.73 7.43
C CYS A 41 -11.75 -1.03 7.33
N LEU A 42 -12.33 -1.71 8.34
CA LEU A 42 -13.70 -2.26 8.28
C LEU A 42 -13.88 -3.20 7.08
N SER A 43 -14.68 -2.84 6.07
CA SER A 43 -14.86 -3.59 4.83
C SER A 43 -13.85 -3.25 3.73
N SER A 44 -13.12 -2.14 3.86
CA SER A 44 -12.16 -1.67 2.84
C SER A 44 -10.78 -2.27 3.08
N ARG A 45 -10.12 -2.71 2.00
CA ARG A 45 -8.76 -3.27 2.02
C ARG A 45 -7.82 -2.31 1.32
N VAL A 46 -6.69 -2.05 1.95
CA VAL A 46 -5.67 -1.15 1.44
C VAL A 46 -4.37 -1.91 1.24
N ASN A 47 -3.88 -1.94 0.01
CA ASN A 47 -2.63 -2.63 -0.34
C ASN A 47 -1.42 -1.85 0.17
N ILE A 48 -0.39 -2.54 0.67
CA ILE A 48 0.86 -1.92 1.10
C ILE A 48 1.54 -1.08 0.01
N ARG A 49 1.35 -1.42 -1.26
CA ARG A 49 1.87 -0.64 -2.40
C ARG A 49 1.28 0.76 -2.43
N ASP A 50 -0.03 0.88 -2.25
CA ASP A 50 -0.74 2.17 -2.26
C ASP A 50 -0.33 3.01 -1.05
N ILE A 51 -0.22 2.39 0.13
CA ILE A 51 0.28 3.05 1.34
C ILE A 51 1.67 3.64 1.11
N LYS A 52 2.60 2.85 0.55
CA LYS A 52 3.96 3.31 0.25
C LYS A 52 3.98 4.42 -0.80
N SER A 53 3.16 4.31 -1.84
CA SER A 53 3.05 5.31 -2.90
C SER A 53 2.53 6.65 -2.35
N THR A 54 1.44 6.61 -1.59
CA THR A 54 0.84 7.77 -0.93
C THR A 54 1.83 8.43 0.02
N MET A 55 2.47 7.67 0.91
CA MET A 55 3.45 8.21 1.85
C MET A 55 4.65 8.84 1.13
N LYS A 56 5.19 8.19 0.09
CA LYS A 56 6.30 8.73 -0.71
C LYS A 56 5.91 10.04 -1.38
N SER A 57 4.72 10.11 -1.97
CA SER A 57 4.18 11.32 -2.59
C SER A 57 4.02 12.45 -1.57
N ALA A 58 3.39 12.16 -0.42
CA ALA A 58 3.18 13.12 0.66
C ALA A 58 4.51 13.68 1.19
N CYS A 59 5.47 12.80 1.47
CA CYS A 59 6.79 13.18 1.93
C CYS A 59 7.57 14.04 0.93
N ASN A 60 7.54 13.69 -0.35
CA ASN A 60 8.19 14.49 -1.38
C ASN A 60 7.58 15.90 -1.48
N LYS A 61 6.25 16.01 -1.40
CA LYS A 61 5.55 17.31 -1.38
C LYS A 61 5.93 18.13 -0.14
N LEU A 62 6.01 17.51 1.04
CA LEU A 62 6.42 18.19 2.28
C LEU A 62 7.87 18.69 2.22
N LYS A 63 8.80 17.88 1.69
CA LYS A 63 10.20 18.29 1.47
C LYS A 63 10.29 19.47 0.50
N GLN A 64 9.56 19.41 -0.63
CA GLN A 64 9.50 20.53 -1.57
C GLN A 64 8.95 21.80 -0.91
N ARG A 65 7.94 21.71 -0.05
CA ARG A 65 7.41 22.89 0.67
C ARG A 65 8.45 23.52 1.59
N LYS A 66 9.23 22.73 2.32
CA LYS A 66 10.31 23.23 3.19
C LYS A 66 11.43 23.93 2.41
N ASN A 67 11.74 23.44 1.21
CA ASN A 67 12.85 23.96 0.40
C ASN A 67 12.47 25.18 -0.45
N LYS A 68 11.20 25.55 -0.56
CA LYS A 68 10.74 26.64 -1.44
C LYS A 68 10.70 27.98 -0.70
N LYS A 69 11.43 28.98 -1.23
CA LYS A 69 11.43 30.37 -0.74
C LYS A 69 10.11 31.08 -1.10
N GLY A 70 9.75 32.10 -0.30
CA GLY A 70 8.40 32.68 -0.16
C GLY A 70 7.60 33.00 -1.45
N PHE A 71 8.25 33.36 -2.55
CA PHE A 71 7.54 33.67 -3.81
C PHE A 71 6.97 32.42 -4.51
N LEU A 72 7.69 31.29 -4.45
CA LEU A 72 7.25 30.04 -5.07
C LEU A 72 6.15 29.33 -4.24
N LEU A 73 6.12 29.57 -2.92
CA LEU A 73 5.03 29.14 -2.04
C LEU A 73 3.70 29.85 -2.36
N PHE A 74 3.76 31.13 -2.75
CA PHE A 74 2.60 31.90 -3.17
C PHE A 74 1.97 31.34 -4.45
N LEU A 75 2.79 31.06 -5.47
CA LEU A 75 2.32 30.44 -6.72
C LEU A 75 1.70 29.04 -6.48
N ILE A 76 2.27 28.22 -5.60
CA ILE A 76 1.70 26.91 -5.25
C ILE A 76 0.35 27.02 -4.55
N LYS A 77 0.17 28.05 -3.71
CA LYS A 77 -1.13 28.36 -3.09
C LYS A 77 -2.16 28.74 -4.15
N VAL A 78 -1.78 29.52 -5.15
CA VAL A 78 -2.66 29.93 -6.26
C VAL A 78 -3.01 28.76 -7.18
N PHE A 79 -2.03 27.89 -7.49
CA PHE A 79 -2.21 26.76 -8.41
C PHE A 79 -2.73 25.47 -7.76
N LYS A 80 -3.26 25.51 -6.52
CA LYS A 80 -3.81 24.35 -5.79
C LYS A 80 -2.98 23.08 -6.02
N ALA A 81 -1.67 23.10 -5.71
CA ALA A 81 -1.01 21.82 -5.54
C ALA A 81 -1.66 21.16 -4.33
N THR A 82 -2.53 20.17 -4.58
CA THR A 82 -3.30 19.43 -3.59
C THR A 82 -2.32 18.67 -2.69
N VAL A 83 -1.78 19.38 -1.71
CA VAL A 83 -1.11 18.79 -0.56
C VAL A 83 -2.26 18.36 0.34
N THR A 84 -2.67 17.11 0.17
CA THR A 84 -3.73 16.46 0.94
C THR A 84 -3.28 16.07 2.34
N SER A 85 -1.96 16.02 2.58
CA SER A 85 -1.37 15.77 3.89
C SER A 85 -1.77 16.83 4.92
N LYS A 86 -2.44 16.40 5.98
CA LYS A 86 -2.92 17.22 7.11
C LYS A 86 -2.34 16.70 8.43
N PRO A 87 -2.22 17.52 9.48
CA PRO A 87 -1.90 17.01 10.81
C PRO A 87 -2.95 15.99 11.27
N PHE A 88 -2.51 14.92 11.94
CA PHE A 88 -3.43 13.95 12.55
C PHE A 88 -3.93 14.51 13.90
N PRO A 89 -5.26 14.61 14.13
CA PRO A 89 -5.77 15.28 15.34
C PRO A 89 -5.72 14.41 16.60
N GLU A 90 -5.83 13.09 16.49
CA GLU A 90 -5.93 12.18 17.64
C GLU A 90 -4.57 11.52 18.00
N THR A 91 -3.46 12.23 17.81
CA THR A 91 -2.09 11.68 18.02
C THR A 91 -1.90 11.02 19.37
N GLU A 92 -2.32 11.68 20.45
CA GLU A 92 -2.17 11.18 21.83
C GLU A 92 -2.97 9.89 22.06
N LYS A 93 -4.21 9.82 21.56
CA LYS A 93 -5.08 8.64 21.68
C LYS A 93 -4.50 7.41 20.97
N PHE A 94 -3.80 7.62 19.85
CA PHE A 94 -3.18 6.55 19.07
C PHE A 94 -1.70 6.30 19.43
N GLY A 95 -1.14 7.05 20.38
CA GLY A 95 0.28 6.94 20.76
C GLY A 95 1.25 7.39 19.65
N PHE A 96 0.81 8.22 18.72
CA PHE A 96 1.64 8.74 17.65
C PHE A 96 2.44 9.99 18.09
N PRO A 97 3.59 10.26 17.46
CA PRO A 97 4.30 11.52 17.63
C PRO A 97 3.40 12.75 17.34
N LYS A 98 3.63 13.85 18.06
CA LYS A 98 2.86 15.10 17.89
C LYS A 98 2.97 15.72 16.48
N ASP A 99 4.03 15.39 15.74
CA ASP A 99 4.24 15.86 14.37
C ASP A 99 3.59 14.95 13.32
N ALA A 100 2.89 13.88 13.72
CA ALA A 100 2.29 12.94 12.79
C ALA A 100 1.31 13.64 11.82
N GLN A 101 1.41 13.26 10.55
CA GLN A 101 0.52 13.70 9.50
C GLN A 101 -0.24 12.52 8.93
N MET A 102 -1.37 12.82 8.33
CA MET A 102 -2.20 11.86 7.63
C MET A 102 -2.44 12.31 6.19
N ASP A 103 -2.44 11.36 5.26
CA ASP A 103 -2.79 11.62 3.86
C ASP A 103 -3.81 10.59 3.35
N LEU A 104 -4.69 11.02 2.45
CA LEU A 104 -5.77 10.21 1.93
C LEU A 104 -5.19 9.11 1.05
N VAL A 105 -5.56 7.85 1.34
CA VAL A 105 -5.22 6.73 0.46
C VAL A 105 -6.31 6.61 -0.61
N PRO A 106 -5.96 6.57 -1.90
CA PRO A 106 -6.94 6.35 -2.96
C PRO A 106 -7.67 5.03 -2.74
N GLU A 107 -8.99 5.06 -2.78
CA GLU A 107 -9.84 3.87 -2.79
C GLU A 107 -10.50 3.76 -4.16
N SER A 108 -10.62 2.54 -4.71
CA SER A 108 -11.31 2.33 -5.99
C SER A 108 -12.81 2.63 -5.88
N VAL A 109 -13.39 2.44 -4.68
CA VAL A 109 -14.79 2.78 -4.38
C VAL A 109 -14.85 3.76 -3.22
N PRO A 110 -15.16 5.04 -3.45
CA PRO A 110 -15.32 6.01 -2.36
C PRO A 110 -16.61 5.68 -1.58
N PHE A 111 -16.46 5.43 -0.27
CA PHE A 111 -17.61 5.31 0.61
C PHE A 111 -18.06 6.70 1.06
N ILE A 112 -19.35 6.99 0.89
CA ILE A 112 -19.95 8.27 1.29
C ILE A 112 -19.69 8.49 2.79
N HIS A 113 -19.01 9.60 3.14
CA HIS A 113 -18.64 10.02 4.50
C HIS A 113 -17.60 9.17 5.24
N SER A 114 -16.82 8.34 4.55
CA SER A 114 -15.69 7.66 5.18
C SER A 114 -14.49 7.50 4.25
N TYR A 115 -13.30 7.70 4.80
CA TYR A 115 -12.06 7.74 4.04
C TYR A 115 -10.95 7.03 4.80
N ASN A 116 -10.13 6.26 4.09
CA ASN A 116 -8.92 5.68 4.66
C ASN A 116 -7.73 6.64 4.55
N TYR A 117 -7.02 6.82 5.65
CA TYR A 117 -5.83 7.65 5.73
C TYR A 117 -4.63 6.83 6.19
N VAL A 118 -3.48 7.11 5.56
CA VAL A 118 -2.17 6.68 6.07
C VAL A 118 -1.66 7.73 7.05
N VAL A 119 -1.26 7.31 8.24
CA VAL A 119 -0.60 8.16 9.23
C VAL A 119 0.90 7.90 9.20
N PHE A 120 1.69 8.96 9.13
CA PHE A 120 3.14 8.89 8.99
C PHE A 120 3.85 10.02 9.74
N SER A 121 5.09 9.77 10.14
CA SER A 121 5.96 10.79 10.69
C SER A 121 6.60 11.58 9.55
N PRO A 122 6.35 12.89 9.40
CA PRO A 122 6.88 13.70 8.29
C PRO A 122 8.37 13.99 8.42
N SER A 123 8.94 13.91 9.63
CA SER A 123 10.37 14.12 9.88
C SER A 123 11.20 12.93 9.39
N LYS A 124 10.72 11.71 9.65
CA LYS A 124 11.39 10.45 9.24
C LYS A 124 10.85 9.85 7.94
N CYS A 125 9.70 10.33 7.44
CA CYS A 125 8.95 9.67 6.37
C CYS A 125 8.65 8.21 6.68
N GLU A 126 8.25 7.96 7.92
CA GLU A 126 8.05 6.64 8.49
C GLU A 126 6.55 6.37 8.67
N PHE A 127 6.12 5.18 8.27
CA PHE A 127 4.75 4.73 8.44
C PHE A 127 4.45 4.48 9.92
N LEU A 128 3.35 5.04 10.42
CA LEU A 128 2.91 4.88 11.82
C LEU A 128 1.67 3.98 11.92
N GLY A 129 0.74 4.12 10.99
CA GLY A 129 -0.49 3.35 11.01
C GLY A 129 -1.44 3.70 9.89
N MET A 130 -2.55 2.96 9.82
CA MET A 130 -3.69 3.26 8.97
C MET A 130 -4.89 3.56 9.86
N VAL A 131 -5.65 4.59 9.50
CA VAL A 131 -6.88 4.97 10.20
C VAL A 131 -7.99 5.19 9.21
N ARG A 132 -9.22 4.89 9.62
CA ARG A 132 -10.43 5.23 8.87
C ARG A 132 -11.12 6.39 9.56
N GLU A 133 -11.30 7.47 8.82
CA GLU A 133 -12.13 8.59 9.20
C GLU A 133 -13.59 8.25 8.90
N LYS A 134 -14.47 8.51 9.86
CA LYS A 134 -15.91 8.42 9.69
C LYS A 134 -16.56 9.70 10.19
N THR A 135 -17.44 10.27 9.38
CA THR A 135 -18.23 11.44 9.76
C THR A 135 -19.67 11.02 10.04
N ASP A 136 -20.06 10.99 11.31
CA ASP A 136 -21.43 10.68 11.74
C ASP A 136 -22.05 11.92 12.38
N SER A 137 -23.19 12.39 11.85
CA SER A 137 -23.94 13.54 12.39
C SER A 137 -23.08 14.79 12.63
N GLY A 138 -22.11 15.05 11.75
CA GLY A 138 -21.19 16.19 11.83
C GLY A 138 -19.99 16.00 12.78
N LYS A 139 -19.89 14.85 13.48
CA LYS A 139 -18.72 14.50 14.30
C LYS A 139 -17.78 13.61 13.50
N VAL A 140 -16.51 14.01 13.45
CA VAL A 140 -15.44 13.21 12.85
C VAL A 140 -14.85 12.29 13.90
N SER A 141 -14.69 11.02 13.57
CA SER A 141 -14.07 10.01 14.42
C SER A 141 -13.07 9.18 13.62
N TYR A 142 -12.03 8.70 14.31
CA TYR A 142 -10.99 7.87 13.71
C TYR A 142 -10.95 6.49 14.37
N THR A 143 -10.80 5.46 13.53
CA THR A 143 -10.68 4.07 13.95
C THR A 143 -9.40 3.48 13.36
N SER A 144 -8.64 2.71 14.14
CA SER A 144 -7.43 2.05 13.64
C SER A 144 -7.79 0.93 12.68
N CYS A 145 -7.03 0.79 11.60
CA CYS A 145 -7.13 -0.35 10.70
C CYS A 145 -6.18 -1.46 11.12
N GLU A 146 -6.56 -2.71 10.88
CA GLU A 146 -5.78 -3.87 11.26
C GLU A 146 -4.88 -4.33 10.12
N LYS A 147 -3.65 -4.74 10.46
CA LYS A 147 -2.74 -5.35 9.48
C LYS A 147 -3.29 -6.72 9.09
N THR A 148 -3.40 -6.98 7.80
CA THR A 148 -3.91 -8.26 7.29
C THR A 148 -3.10 -8.76 6.09
N THR A 149 -3.28 -10.04 5.77
CA THR A 149 -2.70 -10.69 4.60
C THR A 149 -3.76 -11.48 3.87
N TRP A 150 -3.83 -11.39 2.55
CA TRP A 150 -4.81 -12.12 1.74
C TRP A 150 -4.16 -12.80 0.53
N PRO A 151 -4.76 -13.90 0.02
CA PRO A 151 -4.29 -14.58 -1.18
C PRO A 151 -4.48 -13.70 -2.43
N LEU A 152 -3.63 -13.91 -3.43
CA LEU A 152 -3.62 -13.21 -4.73
C LEU A 152 -4.93 -13.25 -5.51
N ASP A 153 -5.78 -14.24 -5.27
CA ASP A 153 -6.95 -14.55 -6.11
C ASP A 153 -8.12 -13.55 -5.94
N TRP A 154 -7.90 -12.41 -5.28
CA TRP A 154 -8.90 -11.37 -5.08
C TRP A 154 -8.61 -10.22 -6.03
N LEU A 155 -9.45 -10.09 -7.05
CA LEU A 155 -9.41 -9.07 -8.09
C LEU A 155 -9.07 -7.68 -7.51
N GLU A 156 -7.95 -7.11 -7.96
CA GLU A 156 -7.75 -5.67 -7.95
C GLU A 156 -8.82 -5.10 -8.91
N VAL A 157 -9.95 -4.63 -8.36
CA VAL A 157 -11.04 -3.96 -9.11
C VAL A 157 -10.88 -2.45 -9.00
#